data_AF-X1M2C0-F1
#
_entry.id   AF-X1M2C0-F1
#
_cell.length_a   1.000
_cell.length_b   1.000
_cell.length_c   1.000
_cell.angle_alpha   90.00
_cell.angle_beta   90.00
_cell.angle_gamma   90.00
#
_symmetry.space_group_name_H-M   'P 1'
#
loop_
_entity.id
_entity.type
_entity.pdbx_description
1 polymer ?
#
loop_
_entity_poly.entity_id
_entity_poly.type
_entity_poly.pdbx_seq_one_letter_code
_entity_poly.pdbx_strand_id
1 'polypeptide(L)'
;MVRNTNVRGARLGEYVYLKRGDSFELDITFDYKGIAQNATFQLDMRQGLLGTKYDCGSNTGAVKEATDWEPRTAKFSFVVPSGVKDGSQDLQLHITAADDEHDESSWLTDCIWIS
;
A
#
# COMPACT_ATOMS: atom_id res chain seq x y z
N MET A 1 -8.65 5.03 -11.92
CA MET A 1 -8.62 6.04 -10.82
C MET A 1 -8.76 5.27 -9.52
N VAL A 2 -7.68 5.10 -8.74
CA VAL A 2 -7.72 4.34 -7.49
C VAL A 2 -8.31 5.23 -6.38
N ARG A 3 -9.45 4.84 -5.81
CA ARG A 3 -10.05 5.53 -4.65
C ARG A 3 -9.63 4.83 -3.37
N ASN A 4 -8.98 5.60 -2.50
CA ASN A 4 -8.47 5.18 -1.21
C ASN A 4 -9.63 4.77 -0.29
N THR A 5 -9.64 3.51 0.17
CA THR A 5 -10.57 3.05 1.21
C THR A 5 -9.75 2.49 2.36
N ASN A 6 -9.45 3.37 3.30
CA ASN A 6 -9.08 3.16 4.70
C ASN A 6 -8.56 1.76 5.09
N VAL A 7 -7.30 1.71 5.54
CA VAL A 7 -6.77 0.61 6.35
C VAL A 7 -7.72 0.43 7.54
N ARG A 8 -8.42 -0.70 7.59
CA ARG A 8 -9.42 -1.00 8.64
C ARG A 8 -8.80 -0.83 10.02
N GLY A 9 -9.06 0.30 10.68
CA GLY A 9 -8.72 0.48 12.10
C GLY A 9 -8.47 1.90 12.57
N ALA A 10 -8.09 2.84 11.70
CA ALA A 10 -7.83 4.21 12.11
C ALA A 10 -9.01 5.13 11.79
N ARG A 11 -9.68 5.66 12.81
CA ARG A 11 -10.50 6.87 12.64
C ARG A 11 -9.58 8.05 12.29
N LEU A 12 -10.12 9.09 11.68
CA LEU A 12 -9.41 10.37 11.50
C LEU A 12 -8.77 10.81 12.83
N GLY A 13 -7.44 10.77 12.92
CA GLY A 13 -6.67 11.10 14.14
C GLY A 13 -6.16 9.92 14.98
N GLU A 14 -6.43 8.67 14.58
CA GLU A 14 -5.87 7.46 15.20
C GLU A 14 -4.67 6.96 14.40
N TYR A 15 -3.54 6.71 15.08
CA TYR A 15 -2.36 6.12 14.46
C TYR A 15 -2.33 4.62 14.75
N VAL A 16 -2.00 3.83 13.73
CA VAL A 16 -1.59 2.44 13.92
C VAL A 16 -0.16 2.47 14.48
N TYR A 17 0.03 1.91 15.67
CA TYR A 17 1.33 1.80 16.33
C TYR A 17 1.97 0.46 15.96
N LEU A 18 3.13 0.50 15.31
CA LEU A 18 3.90 -0.69 14.96
C LEU A 18 5.33 -0.57 15.51
N LYS A 19 5.99 -1.70 15.72
CA LYS A 19 7.41 -1.77 16.08
C LYS A 19 8.24 -2.22 14.89
N ARG A 20 9.53 -1.91 14.94
CA ARG A 20 10.53 -2.42 14.00
C ARG A 20 10.49 -3.95 13.94
N GLY A 21 10.43 -4.50 12.73
CA GLY A 21 10.35 -5.94 12.50
C GLY A 21 8.95 -6.54 12.67
N ASP A 22 7.94 -5.76 13.06
CA ASP A 22 6.56 -6.24 13.07
C ASP A 22 6.08 -6.52 11.64
N SER A 23 5.35 -7.61 11.47
CA SER A 23 4.55 -7.83 10.26
C SER A 23 3.19 -7.16 10.42
N PHE A 24 2.70 -6.51 9.38
CA PHE A 24 1.37 -5.90 9.33
C PHE A 24 0.67 -6.21 8.01
N GLU A 25 -0.66 -6.14 8.01
CA GLU A 25 -1.49 -6.38 6.84
C GLU A 25 -2.13 -5.08 6.37
N LEU A 26 -2.17 -4.88 5.06
CA LEU A 26 -2.92 -3.82 4.39
C LEU A 26 -4.03 -4.43 3.55
N ASP A 27 -5.26 -4.03 3.86
CA ASP A 27 -6.40 -4.24 2.99
C ASP A 27 -6.47 -3.07 2.00
N ILE A 28 -6.25 -3.36 0.72
CA ILE A 28 -6.26 -2.36 -0.35
C ILE A 28 -7.48 -2.62 -1.22
N THR A 29 -8.42 -1.68 -1.20
CA THR A 29 -9.57 -1.68 -2.10
C THR A 29 -9.23 -0.86 -3.35
N PHE A 30 -9.40 -1.44 -4.53
CA PHE A 30 -9.17 -0.76 -5.81
C PHE A 30 -10.31 -1.00 -6.80
N ASP A 31 -10.56 0.02 -7.62
CA ASP A 31 -11.44 -0.04 -8.79
C ASP A 31 -10.55 -0.05 -10.03
N TYR A 32 -10.29 -1.26 -10.55
CA TYR A 32 -9.47 -1.48 -11.73
C TYR A 32 -10.38 -1.82 -12.92
N LYS A 33 -10.36 -0.95 -13.92
CA LYS A 33 -11.12 -1.06 -15.16
C LYS A 33 -10.15 -1.40 -16.29
N GLY A 34 -9.88 -2.69 -16.45
CA GLY A 34 -8.90 -3.22 -17.40
C GLY A 34 -8.88 -4.74 -17.37
N ILE A 35 -8.07 -5.35 -18.24
CA ILE A 35 -7.93 -6.80 -18.33
C ILE A 35 -7.29 -7.33 -17.05
N ALA A 36 -7.79 -8.46 -16.54
CA ALA A 36 -7.20 -9.10 -15.38
C ALA A 36 -5.69 -9.38 -15.59
N GLN A 37 -4.84 -8.80 -14.74
CA GLN A 37 -3.38 -8.95 -14.83
C GLN A 37 -2.73 -8.98 -13.46
N ASN A 38 -1.47 -9.40 -13.40
CA ASN A 38 -0.71 -9.31 -12.17
C ASN A 38 -0.25 -7.87 -11.99
N ALA A 39 -0.49 -7.32 -10.80
CA ALA A 39 0.11 -6.05 -10.38
C ALA A 39 1.13 -6.29 -9.28
N THR A 40 2.15 -5.44 -9.29
CA THR A 40 3.15 -5.37 -8.23
C THR A 40 2.79 -4.24 -7.29
N PHE A 41 2.80 -4.54 -5.99
CA PHE A 41 2.47 -3.65 -4.89
C PHE A 41 3.73 -3.46 -4.06
N GLN A 42 4.44 -2.36 -4.31
CA GLN A 42 5.64 -2.00 -3.55
C GLN A 42 5.27 -0.99 -2.48
N LEU A 43 5.64 -1.28 -1.23
CA LEU A 43 5.33 -0.40 -0.10
C LEU A 43 6.62 0.20 0.47
N ASP A 44 6.61 1.51 0.62
CA ASP A 44 7.69 2.26 1.23
C ASP A 44 7.19 3.03 2.46
N MET A 45 8.07 3.22 3.44
CA MET A 45 7.90 4.15 4.55
C MET A 45 8.82 5.35 4.38
N ARG A 46 8.32 6.54 4.71
CA ARG A 46 9.12 7.77 4.66
C ARG A 46 8.74 8.74 5.77
N GLN A 47 9.72 9.34 6.43
CA GLN A 47 9.46 10.36 7.45
C GLN A 47 9.41 11.76 6.83
N GLY A 48 8.24 12.18 6.33
CA GLY A 48 8.04 13.48 5.69
C GLY A 48 8.71 13.58 4.31
N LEU A 49 8.53 14.74 3.66
CA LEU A 49 8.89 14.96 2.25
C LEU A 49 10.39 14.76 1.91
N LEU A 50 11.28 14.94 2.89
CA LEU A 50 12.74 14.80 2.73
C LEU A 50 13.31 13.62 3.55
N GLY A 51 12.46 12.81 4.15
CA GLY A 51 12.87 11.67 4.95
C GLY A 51 13.57 10.59 4.14
N THR A 52 14.33 9.74 4.84
CA THR A 52 14.87 8.49 4.28
C THR A 52 13.71 7.60 3.87
N LYS A 53 13.78 7.04 2.66
CA LYS A 53 12.84 6.02 2.17
C LYS A 53 13.30 4.66 2.68
N TYR A 54 12.37 3.91 3.25
CA TYR A 54 12.58 2.54 3.74
C TYR A 54 11.68 1.59 2.96
N ASP A 55 12.30 0.63 2.27
CA ASP A 55 11.58 -0.39 1.51
C ASP A 55 10.99 -1.45 2.47
N CYS A 56 9.67 -1.62 2.43
CA CYS A 56 8.94 -2.60 3.23
C CYS A 56 8.71 -3.92 2.46
N GLY A 57 9.14 -3.97 1.19
CA GLY A 57 9.01 -5.09 0.28
C GLY A 57 7.94 -4.89 -0.79
N SER A 58 7.84 -5.89 -1.66
CA SER A 58 6.87 -5.94 -2.75
C SER A 58 6.07 -7.23 -2.70
N ASN A 59 4.78 -7.14 -2.97
CA ASN A 59 3.92 -8.29 -3.21
C ASN A 59 3.39 -8.27 -4.64
N THR A 60 3.24 -9.44 -5.25
CA THR A 60 2.55 -9.58 -6.54
C THR A 60 1.18 -10.21 -6.32
N GLY A 61 0.14 -9.60 -6.86
CA GLY A 61 -1.23 -10.08 -6.73
C GLY A 61 -1.97 -10.00 -8.06
N ALA A 62 -2.86 -10.95 -8.30
CA ALA A 62 -3.78 -10.90 -9.43
C ALA A 62 -4.82 -9.80 -9.20
N VAL A 63 -4.76 -8.76 -10.03
CA VAL A 63 -5.76 -7.70 -10.13
C VAL A 63 -6.72 -8.13 -11.23
N LYS A 64 -7.93 -8.55 -10.86
CA LYS A 64 -8.98 -8.88 -11.83
C LYS A 64 -9.86 -7.66 -12.07
N GLU A 65 -10.42 -7.57 -13.27
CA GLU A 65 -11.43 -6.57 -13.62
C GLU A 65 -12.50 -6.52 -12.50
N ALA A 66 -12.76 -5.31 -12.01
CA ALA A 66 -13.89 -5.08 -11.13
C ALA A 66 -15.15 -5.26 -11.97
N THR A 67 -15.83 -6.40 -11.83
CA THR A 67 -17.22 -6.52 -12.29
C THR A 67 -18.03 -5.44 -11.57
N ASP A 68 -18.93 -4.75 -12.30
CA ASP A 68 -19.70 -3.56 -11.88
C ASP A 68 -20.40 -3.60 -10.50
N TRP A 69 -20.39 -4.76 -9.83
CA TRP A 69 -21.18 -5.05 -8.65
C TRP A 69 -20.39 -5.01 -7.33
N GLU A 70 -19.06 -5.19 -7.30
CA GLU A 70 -18.30 -5.16 -6.04
C GLU A 70 -16.84 -4.67 -6.19
N PRO A 71 -16.39 -3.67 -5.39
CA PRO A 71 -15.00 -3.30 -5.34
C PRO A 71 -14.16 -4.45 -4.76
N ARG A 72 -13.04 -4.78 -5.41
CA ARG A 72 -12.16 -5.85 -4.92
C ARG A 72 -11.22 -5.30 -3.86
N THR A 73 -11.12 -6.05 -2.77
CA THR A 73 -10.13 -5.82 -1.72
C THR A 73 -9.08 -6.91 -1.80
N ALA A 74 -7.81 -6.53 -1.92
CA ALA A 74 -6.68 -7.43 -1.80
C ALA A 74 -5.96 -7.17 -0.49
N LYS A 75 -5.55 -8.25 0.16
CA LYS A 75 -4.81 -8.20 1.42
C LYS A 75 -3.35 -8.51 1.16
N PHE A 76 -2.46 -7.67 1.66
CA PHE A 76 -1.02 -7.82 1.51
C PHE A 76 -0.33 -7.69 2.86
N SER A 77 0.67 -8.54 3.08
CA SER A 77 1.48 -8.50 4.30
C SER A 77 2.83 -7.86 4.02
N PHE A 78 3.25 -6.95 4.88
CA PHE A 78 4.54 -6.26 4.82
C PHE A 78 5.22 -6.31 6.18
N VAL A 79 6.52 -6.02 6.21
CA VAL A 79 7.32 -5.98 7.43
C VAL A 79 7.85 -4.57 7.65
N VAL A 80 7.76 -4.08 8.88
CA VAL A 80 8.37 -2.80 9.27
C VAL A 80 9.90 -2.92 9.20
N PRO A 81 10.60 -2.12 8.39
CA PRO A 81 12.04 -2.23 8.24
C PRO A 81 12.78 -1.99 9.56
N SER A 82 13.80 -2.80 9.87
CA SER A 82 14.52 -2.69 11.15
C SER A 82 15.27 -1.37 11.33
N GLY A 83 15.59 -0.67 10.22
CA GLY A 83 16.27 0.64 10.23
C GLY A 83 15.34 1.85 10.31
N VAL A 84 14.01 1.65 10.35
CA VAL A 84 13.06 2.78 10.38
C VAL A 84 13.19 3.55 11.70
N LYS A 85 13.06 4.88 11.62
CA LYS A 85 13.09 5.76 12.78
C LYS A 85 11.74 5.76 13.48
N ASP A 86 11.77 5.99 14.79
CA ASP A 86 10.55 6.14 15.58
C ASP A 86 9.84 7.45 15.19
N GLY A 87 8.53 7.47 15.37
CA GLY A 87 7.64 8.58 15.03
C GLY A 87 6.75 8.30 13.82
N SER A 88 6.07 9.35 13.38
CA SER A 88 5.16 9.30 12.22
C SER A 88 5.91 8.97 10.93
N GLN A 89 5.40 7.99 10.19
CA GLN A 89 5.87 7.59 8.87
C GLN A 89 4.73 7.72 7.86
N ASP A 90 5.01 8.34 6.72
CA ASP A 90 4.18 8.30 5.54
C ASP A 90 4.36 6.93 4.88
N LEU A 91 3.28 6.16 4.75
CA LEU A 91 3.21 4.98 3.92
C LEU A 91 2.99 5.41 2.48
N GLN A 92 3.81 4.90 1.56
CA GLN A 92 3.70 5.15 0.13
C GLN A 92 3.61 3.80 -0.58
N LEU A 93 2.44 3.50 -1.11
CA LEU A 93 2.21 2.31 -1.91
C LEU A 93 2.29 2.68 -3.39
N HIS A 94 3.25 2.09 -4.08
CA HIS A 94 3.34 2.12 -5.53
C HIS A 94 2.73 0.85 -6.11
N ILE A 95 1.74 1.03 -6.98
CA ILE A 95 1.08 -0.07 -7.69
C ILE A 95 1.51 0.04 -9.15
N THR A 96 2.08 -1.04 -9.68
CA THR A 96 2.49 -1.14 -11.08
C THR A 96 1.75 -2.30 -11.71
N ALA A 97 0.91 -1.99 -12.69
CA ALA A 97 0.19 -2.95 -13.50
C ALA A 97 0.75 -2.83 -14.91
N ALA A 98 1.54 -3.83 -15.33
CA ALA A 98 2.05 -3.90 -16.70
C ALA A 98 1.18 -4.89 -17.47
N ASP A 99 0.64 -4.48 -18.61
CA ASP A 99 0.35 -5.41 -19.70
C ASP A 99 1.52 -5.37 -20.70
N ASP A 100 1.59 -6.33 -21.63
CA ASP A 100 2.71 -6.46 -22.58
C ASP A 100 2.87 -5.21 -23.50
N GLU A 101 1.98 -4.21 -23.41
CA GLU A 101 1.90 -3.04 -24.29
C GLU A 101 1.98 -1.69 -23.54
N HIS A 102 1.56 -1.64 -22.26
CA HIS A 102 1.41 -0.44 -21.45
C HIS A 102 1.71 -0.67 -19.95
N ASP A 103 2.55 0.20 -19.38
CA ASP A 103 2.79 0.28 -17.93
C ASP A 103 1.85 1.33 -17.30
N GLU A 104 0.86 0.89 -16.52
CA GLU A 104 0.06 1.77 -15.68
C GLU A 104 0.62 1.79 -14.25
N SER A 105 0.86 2.99 -13.72
CA SER A 105 1.30 3.19 -12.34
C SER A 105 0.33 4.07 -11.55
N SER A 106 0.17 3.75 -10.27
CA SER A 106 -0.65 4.52 -9.34
C SER A 106 0.01 4.58 -7.96
N TRP A 107 -0.23 5.68 -7.25
CA TRP A 107 0.34 5.92 -5.92
C TRP A 107 -0.78 6.11 -4.90
N LEU A 108 -0.65 5.46 -3.76
CA LEU A 108 -1.48 5.69 -2.58
C LEU A 108 -0.60 6.08 -1.40
N THR A 109 -1.06 7.05 -0.60
CA THR A 109 -0.34 7.49 0.59
C THR A 109 -1.24 7.46 1.83
N ASP A 110 -0.68 7.00 2.95
CA ASP A 110 -1.33 7.01 4.28
C ASP A 110 -0.27 7.32 5.36
N CYS A 111 -0.63 7.39 6.64
CA CYS A 111 0.32 7.62 7.73
C CYS A 111 0.16 6.62 8.89
N ILE A 112 1.28 6.16 9.44
CA ILE A 112 1.36 5.29 10.62
C ILE A 112 2.36 5.83 11.64
N TRP A 113 2.36 5.28 12.85
CA TRP A 113 3.33 5.64 13.89
C TRP A 113 4.22 4.45 14.26
N ILE A 114 5.53 4.65 14.28
CA ILE A 114 6.50 3.66 14.76
C ILE A 114 6.96 4.02 16.17
N SER A 115 6.96 3.03 17.08
CA SER A 115 7.38 3.16 18.49
C SER A 115 8.47 2.19 18.90
#